data_AF-A0AAV7ZS16-F1
#
_entry.id   AF-A0AAV7ZS16-F1
#
_cell.length_a   1.000
_cell.length_b   1.000
_cell.length_c   1.000
_cell.angle_alpha   90.00
_cell.angle_beta   90.00
_cell.angle_gamma   90.00
#
_symmetry.space_group_name_H-M   'P 1'
#
loop_
_entity.id
_entity.type
_entity.pdbx_description
1 polymer ?
#
loop_
_entity_poly.entity_id
_entity_poly.type
_entity_poly.pdbx_seq_one_letter_code
_entity_poly.pdbx_strand_id
1 'polypeptide(L)'
;MKVFIVYAHPEPKSFNSALKNTAVEVFEELGYEVKVSDLYEMNFKAIADRNDFTEISNNEKLVYQMEQKKGKLTQDILAEHEKIEWADLIIFQFPLWWFTVPAIMKGYFDRVFTVPFAYYFPRLYDKGVFTGKKCLISVTTGGLDGVYLTRGLMGNASQILYPLIHGLIYFCGFQALSPEYFWAVAHSEEKRINYLKSWKRRLTNIHNEEPIQFNKIEDYEDNGRGELKSGKITNFQILGKDFERRIRRKKKKKKKRKKKK
;
A
#
# COMPACT_ATOMS: atom_id res chain seq x y z
N MET A 1 -10.67 -16.65 1.14
CA MET A 1 -9.76 -15.77 0.35
C MET A 1 -8.34 -16.05 0.78
N LYS A 2 -7.37 -15.70 -0.05
CA LYS A 2 -5.94 -15.79 0.23
C LYS A 2 -5.39 -14.40 0.54
N VAL A 3 -4.86 -14.21 1.73
CA VAL A 3 -4.36 -12.91 2.20
C VAL A 3 -2.86 -12.99 2.41
N PHE A 4 -2.12 -12.07 1.81
CA PHE A 4 -0.69 -11.92 2.03
C PHE A 4 -0.37 -10.60 2.72
N ILE A 5 0.32 -10.67 3.86
CA ILE A 5 0.71 -9.50 4.65
C ILE A 5 2.23 -9.35 4.59
N VAL A 6 2.70 -8.21 4.08
CA VAL A 6 4.11 -7.83 4.15
C VAL A 6 4.26 -6.81 5.28
N TYR A 7 5.07 -7.16 6.27
CA TYR A 7 5.21 -6.42 7.52
C TYR A 7 6.64 -5.90 7.68
N ALA A 8 6.77 -4.63 8.06
CA ALA A 8 8.06 -3.99 8.30
C ALA A 8 8.08 -3.23 9.62
N HIS A 9 8.45 -3.90 10.71
CA HIS A 9 8.85 -3.25 11.95
C HIS A 9 9.82 -4.14 12.75
N PRO A 10 10.89 -3.59 13.36
CA PRO A 10 11.91 -4.40 14.05
C PRO A 10 11.48 -4.93 15.44
N GLU A 11 10.48 -4.30 16.05
CA GLU A 11 10.01 -4.63 17.41
C GLU A 11 8.73 -5.49 17.38
N PRO A 12 8.79 -6.77 17.80
CA PRO A 12 7.64 -7.70 17.83
C PRO A 12 6.51 -7.29 18.78
N LYS A 13 6.77 -6.42 19.77
CA LYS A 13 5.75 -5.88 20.69
C LYS A 13 5.22 -4.51 20.26
N SER A 14 5.59 -4.05 19.07
CA SER A 14 5.14 -2.75 18.54
C SER A 14 3.65 -2.73 18.26
N PHE A 15 3.08 -1.53 18.17
CA PHE A 15 1.69 -1.39 17.72
C PHE A 15 1.52 -1.83 16.25
N ASN A 16 2.56 -1.74 15.42
CA ASN A 16 2.52 -2.33 14.07
C ASN A 16 2.38 -3.86 14.14
N SER A 17 3.07 -4.51 15.07
CA SER A 17 2.92 -5.96 15.30
C SER A 17 1.49 -6.30 15.74
N ALA A 18 0.92 -5.54 16.67
CA ALA A 18 -0.47 -5.73 17.11
C ALA A 18 -1.47 -5.59 15.94
N LEU A 19 -1.26 -4.62 15.04
CA LEU A 19 -2.09 -4.45 13.83
C LEU A 19 -1.97 -5.62 12.85
N LYS A 20 -0.74 -6.12 12.64
CA LYS A 20 -0.48 -7.32 11.82
C LYS A 20 -1.14 -8.55 12.42
N ASN A 21 -0.95 -8.80 13.72
CA ASN A 21 -1.54 -9.96 14.41
C ASN A 21 -3.06 -9.90 14.41
N THR A 22 -3.65 -8.72 14.67
CA THR A 22 -5.10 -8.52 14.57
C THR A 22 -5.61 -8.83 13.16
N ALA A 23 -4.84 -8.51 12.11
CA ALA A 23 -5.24 -8.84 10.75
C ALA A 23 -5.22 -10.34 10.48
N VAL A 24 -4.15 -11.03 10.91
CA VAL A 24 -4.05 -12.50 10.84
C VAL A 24 -5.24 -13.15 11.55
N GLU A 25 -5.45 -12.81 12.82
CA GLU A 25 -6.54 -13.35 13.65
C GLU A 25 -7.91 -13.18 12.98
N VAL A 26 -8.22 -11.97 12.49
CA VAL A 26 -9.52 -11.69 11.87
C VAL A 26 -9.71 -12.48 10.58
N PHE A 27 -8.67 -12.61 9.76
CA PHE A 27 -8.80 -13.36 8.51
C PHE A 27 -8.89 -14.87 8.74
N GLU A 28 -8.14 -15.40 9.69
CA GLU A 28 -8.25 -16.81 10.08
C GLU A 28 -9.63 -17.11 10.70
N GLU A 29 -10.18 -16.23 11.54
CA GLU A 29 -11.55 -16.32 12.08
C GLU A 29 -12.61 -16.34 10.97
N LEU A 30 -12.35 -15.70 9.82
CA LEU A 30 -13.21 -15.71 8.64
C LEU A 30 -13.01 -16.93 7.73
N GLY A 31 -12.10 -17.85 8.09
CA GLY A 31 -11.73 -19.01 7.29
C GLY A 31 -10.89 -18.66 6.05
N TYR A 32 -10.16 -17.55 6.08
CA TYR A 32 -9.22 -17.19 5.02
C TYR A 32 -7.85 -17.80 5.28
N GLU A 33 -7.11 -18.09 4.22
CA GLU A 33 -5.72 -18.50 4.32
C GLU A 33 -4.84 -17.25 4.41
N VAL A 34 -3.88 -17.23 5.32
CA VAL A 34 -3.00 -16.07 5.54
C VAL A 34 -1.53 -16.49 5.41
N LYS A 35 -0.76 -15.72 4.63
CA LYS A 35 0.71 -15.78 4.62
C LYS A 35 1.26 -14.44 5.09
N VAL A 36 2.38 -14.47 5.82
CA VAL A 36 3.05 -13.28 6.31
C VAL A 36 4.52 -13.31 5.89
N SER A 37 5.01 -12.17 5.42
CA SER A 37 6.45 -11.90 5.29
C SER A 37 6.82 -10.80 6.29
N ASP A 38 7.37 -11.22 7.43
CA ASP A 38 7.98 -10.31 8.40
C ASP A 38 9.40 -10.01 7.93
N LEU A 39 9.59 -8.83 7.30
CA LEU A 39 10.84 -8.50 6.65
C LEU A 39 12.02 -8.43 7.63
N TYR A 40 11.78 -8.07 8.89
CA TYR A 40 12.84 -8.00 9.89
C TYR A 40 13.17 -9.38 10.44
N GLU A 41 12.17 -10.22 10.74
CA GLU A 41 12.39 -11.61 11.15
C GLU A 41 13.12 -12.42 10.07
N MET A 42 12.78 -12.20 8.80
CA MET A 42 13.43 -12.83 7.64
C MET A 42 14.85 -12.34 7.40
N ASN A 43 15.30 -11.27 8.08
CA ASN A 43 16.51 -10.53 7.72
C ASN A 43 16.55 -10.18 6.21
N PHE A 44 15.41 -9.73 5.67
CA PHE A 44 15.25 -9.54 4.24
C PHE A 44 16.31 -8.57 3.70
N LYS A 45 17.09 -9.02 2.71
CA LYS A 45 18.09 -8.18 2.04
C LYS A 45 17.39 -7.04 1.31
N ALA A 46 17.60 -5.80 1.76
CA ALA A 46 16.96 -4.63 1.17
C ALA A 46 17.70 -4.07 -0.06
N ILE A 47 18.99 -4.41 -0.22
CA ILE A 47 19.85 -3.84 -1.26
C ILE A 47 19.61 -4.58 -2.57
N ALA A 48 19.24 -3.84 -3.61
CA ALA A 48 19.19 -4.34 -4.99
C ALA A 48 20.60 -4.34 -5.59
N ASP A 49 21.15 -5.51 -5.91
CA ASP A 49 22.52 -5.64 -6.43
C ASP A 49 22.73 -6.91 -7.27
N ARG A 50 23.97 -7.19 -7.69
CA ARG A 50 24.30 -8.35 -8.53
C ARG A 50 23.95 -9.69 -7.87
N ASN A 51 23.92 -9.76 -6.54
CA ASN A 51 23.63 -10.97 -5.79
C ASN A 51 22.13 -11.30 -5.74
N ASP A 52 21.28 -10.54 -6.44
CA ASP A 52 19.88 -10.91 -6.67
C ASP A 52 19.72 -11.92 -7.82
N PHE A 53 20.83 -12.28 -8.46
CA PHE A 53 20.87 -13.21 -9.58
C PHE A 53 21.85 -14.35 -9.28
N THR A 54 21.36 -15.59 -9.38
CA THR A 54 22.20 -16.80 -9.34
C THR A 54 22.95 -17.01 -10.66
N GLU A 55 22.39 -16.53 -11.75
CA GLU A 55 23.00 -16.48 -13.08
C GLU A 55 22.69 -15.12 -13.72
N ILE A 56 23.72 -14.48 -14.29
CA ILE A 56 23.58 -13.21 -15.00
C ILE A 56 23.92 -13.37 -16.48
N SER A 57 23.15 -12.68 -17.32
CA SER A 57 23.27 -12.72 -18.78
C SER A 57 24.44 -11.89 -19.31
N ASN A 58 24.90 -10.89 -18.55
CA ASN A 58 26.08 -10.09 -18.86
C ASN A 58 26.96 -9.87 -17.61
N ASN A 59 28.13 -10.53 -17.58
CA ASN A 59 29.09 -10.40 -16.48
C ASN A 59 29.79 -9.03 -16.43
N GLU A 60 30.03 -8.40 -17.58
CA GLU A 60 30.80 -7.16 -17.68
C GLU A 60 30.02 -5.94 -17.16
N LYS A 61 28.70 -5.90 -17.37
CA LYS A 61 27.87 -4.77 -16.98
C LYS A 61 26.50 -5.22 -16.45
N LEU A 62 26.25 -4.93 -15.17
CA LEU A 62 24.94 -5.14 -14.57
C LEU A 62 23.97 -4.05 -15.06
N VAL A 63 23.02 -4.43 -15.91
CA VAL A 63 21.81 -3.64 -16.16
C VAL A 63 20.68 -4.32 -15.42
N TYR A 64 20.44 -3.90 -14.18
CA TYR A 64 19.59 -4.62 -13.22
C TYR A 64 18.21 -5.01 -13.78
N GLN A 65 17.51 -4.08 -14.44
CA GLN A 65 16.21 -4.35 -15.06
C GLN A 65 16.29 -5.38 -16.21
N MET A 66 17.39 -5.45 -16.95
CA MET A 66 17.57 -6.44 -18.01
C MET A 66 17.87 -7.82 -17.43
N GLU A 67 18.65 -7.87 -16.35
CA GLU A 67 18.93 -9.13 -15.63
C GLU A 67 17.68 -9.67 -14.94
N GLN A 68 16.78 -8.83 -14.44
CA GLN A 68 15.44 -9.27 -13.98
C GLN A 68 14.66 -10.07 -15.04
N LYS A 69 14.83 -9.73 -16.33
CA LYS A 69 14.16 -10.43 -17.44
C LYS A 69 14.87 -11.70 -17.90
N LYS A 70 16.20 -11.70 -17.85
CA LYS A 70 17.05 -12.67 -18.56
C LYS A 70 17.87 -13.57 -17.65
N GLY A 71 18.30 -13.05 -16.51
CA GLY A 71 19.03 -13.80 -15.50
C GLY A 71 18.11 -14.67 -14.66
N LYS A 72 18.69 -15.39 -13.69
CA LYS A 72 17.93 -16.22 -12.74
C LYS A 72 17.91 -15.56 -11.38
N LEU A 73 16.73 -15.15 -10.91
CA LEU A 73 16.55 -14.53 -9.60
C LEU A 73 16.90 -15.50 -8.46
N THR A 74 17.28 -14.96 -7.31
CA THR A 74 17.49 -15.74 -6.09
C THR A 74 16.19 -16.27 -5.48
N GLN A 75 16.29 -17.35 -4.71
CA GLN A 75 15.13 -18.05 -4.14
C GLN A 75 14.31 -17.18 -3.19
N ASP A 76 14.94 -16.24 -2.47
CA ASP A 76 14.23 -15.31 -1.58
C ASP A 76 13.29 -14.38 -2.37
N ILE A 77 13.67 -13.95 -3.58
CA ILE A 77 12.79 -13.16 -4.46
C ILE A 77 11.67 -14.03 -5.01
N LEU A 78 11.98 -15.23 -5.50
CA LEU A 78 10.99 -16.16 -6.06
C LEU A 78 9.95 -16.60 -5.03
N ALA A 79 10.35 -16.84 -3.78
CA ALA A 79 9.42 -17.16 -2.70
C ALA A 79 8.39 -16.04 -2.43
N GLU A 80 8.79 -14.78 -2.61
CA GLU A 80 7.86 -13.65 -2.49
C GLU A 80 6.98 -13.49 -3.73
N HIS A 81 7.48 -13.84 -4.93
CA HIS A 81 6.66 -13.92 -6.14
C HIS A 81 5.51 -14.91 -5.95
N GLU A 82 5.80 -16.12 -5.47
CA GLU A 82 4.79 -17.17 -5.22
C GLU A 82 3.70 -16.69 -4.25
N LYS A 83 4.06 -15.94 -3.20
CA LYS A 83 3.10 -15.38 -2.24
C LYS A 83 2.21 -14.31 -2.89
N ILE A 84 2.77 -13.45 -3.73
CA ILE A 84 2.02 -12.41 -4.45
C ILE A 84 1.07 -13.04 -5.49
N GLU A 85 1.52 -14.05 -6.23
CA GLU A 85 0.68 -14.78 -7.19
C GLU A 85 -0.46 -15.53 -6.50
N TRP A 86 -0.18 -16.13 -5.35
CA TRP A 86 -1.16 -16.86 -4.57
C TRP A 86 -2.24 -15.96 -3.96
N ALA A 87 -1.92 -14.72 -3.58
CA ALA A 87 -2.83 -13.86 -2.81
C ALA A 87 -3.94 -13.18 -3.63
N ASP A 88 -5.13 -13.07 -3.05
CA ASP A 88 -6.23 -12.23 -3.56
C ASP A 88 -6.15 -10.80 -3.00
N LEU A 89 -5.67 -10.68 -1.75
CA LEU A 89 -5.50 -9.42 -1.03
C LEU A 89 -4.07 -9.33 -0.48
N ILE A 90 -3.38 -8.22 -0.79
CA ILE A 90 -2.06 -7.90 -0.24
C ILE A 90 -2.19 -6.73 0.75
N ILE A 91 -1.60 -6.84 1.94
CA ILE A 91 -1.55 -5.78 2.94
C ILE A 91 -0.10 -5.40 3.23
N PHE A 92 0.23 -4.12 3.09
CA PHE A 92 1.50 -3.56 3.55
C PHE A 92 1.30 -2.92 4.93
N GLN A 93 1.91 -3.49 5.97
CA GLN A 93 1.87 -2.97 7.34
C GLN A 93 3.23 -2.34 7.72
N PHE A 94 3.25 -1.04 7.99
CA PHE A 94 4.49 -0.33 8.32
C PHE A 94 4.28 0.98 9.09
N PRO A 95 5.30 1.47 9.83
CA PRO A 95 5.36 2.85 10.29
C PRO A 95 5.80 3.80 9.16
N LEU A 96 5.18 4.97 9.08
CA LEU A 96 5.59 6.03 8.17
C LEU A 96 6.94 6.60 8.62
N TRP A 97 8.01 6.29 7.89
CA TRP A 97 9.37 6.77 8.14
C TRP A 97 9.79 7.71 7.03
N TRP A 98 10.20 8.93 7.38
CA TRP A 98 10.56 9.96 6.40
C TRP A 98 9.54 10.11 5.27
N PHE A 99 8.25 10.12 5.62
CA PHE A 99 7.15 10.30 4.66
C PHE A 99 7.04 9.19 3.61
N THR A 100 7.60 8.01 3.88
CA THR A 100 7.49 6.83 3.03
C THR A 100 7.57 5.54 3.86
N VAL A 101 7.74 4.40 3.20
CA VAL A 101 7.95 3.10 3.84
C VAL A 101 9.34 3.00 4.50
N PRO A 102 9.54 2.11 5.49
CA PRO A 102 10.87 1.76 5.98
C PRO A 102 11.79 1.29 4.84
N ALA A 103 13.10 1.55 4.97
CA ALA A 103 14.08 1.21 3.94
C ALA A 103 14.04 -0.28 3.54
N ILE A 104 13.83 -1.19 4.50
CA ILE A 104 13.70 -2.63 4.22
C ILE A 104 12.50 -2.97 3.33
N MET A 105 11.38 -2.26 3.49
CA MET A 105 10.19 -2.42 2.66
C MET A 105 10.38 -1.75 1.29
N LYS A 106 11.10 -0.63 1.22
CA LYS A 106 11.47 -0.06 -0.08
C LYS A 106 12.36 -1.01 -0.87
N GLY A 107 13.35 -1.62 -0.21
CA GLY A 107 14.20 -2.65 -0.79
C GLY A 107 13.43 -3.90 -1.22
N TYR A 108 12.43 -4.32 -0.43
CA TYR A 108 11.49 -5.36 -0.84
C TYR A 108 10.79 -5.02 -2.16
N PHE A 109 10.29 -3.80 -2.32
CA PHE A 109 9.71 -3.38 -3.60
C PHE A 109 10.72 -3.44 -4.75
N ASP A 110 11.94 -2.92 -4.55
CA ASP A 110 12.97 -2.85 -5.59
C ASP A 110 13.44 -4.24 -6.06
N ARG A 111 13.49 -5.22 -5.14
CA ARG A 111 13.95 -6.58 -5.42
C ARG A 111 12.83 -7.51 -5.89
N VAL A 112 11.62 -7.37 -5.35
CA VAL A 112 10.51 -8.31 -5.61
C VAL A 112 9.65 -7.88 -6.78
N PHE A 113 9.43 -6.58 -7.00
CA PHE A 113 8.57 -6.10 -8.11
C PHE A 113 9.37 -6.00 -9.42
N THR A 114 9.87 -7.15 -9.86
CA THR A 114 10.74 -7.29 -11.03
C THR A 114 9.95 -7.25 -12.33
N VAL A 115 10.65 -7.02 -13.44
CA VAL A 115 10.11 -7.21 -14.79
C VAL A 115 10.51 -8.60 -15.33
N PRO A 116 9.62 -9.38 -15.97
CA PRO A 116 8.22 -9.06 -16.31
C PRO A 116 7.20 -9.40 -15.21
N PHE A 117 7.64 -9.87 -14.04
CA PHE A 117 6.75 -10.38 -13.00
C PHE A 117 5.67 -9.37 -12.55
N ALA A 118 6.06 -8.16 -12.15
CA ALA A 118 5.14 -7.17 -11.60
C ALA A 118 4.60 -6.17 -12.63
N TYR A 119 5.38 -5.90 -13.69
CA TYR A 119 5.01 -4.96 -14.75
C TYR A 119 5.80 -5.26 -16.02
N TYR A 120 5.20 -4.96 -17.18
CA TYR A 120 5.87 -4.89 -18.48
C TYR A 120 4.97 -4.16 -19.48
N PHE A 121 5.51 -3.63 -20.57
CA PHE A 121 4.68 -3.02 -21.61
C PHE A 121 4.02 -4.09 -22.50
N PRO A 122 2.70 -4.04 -22.79
CA PRO A 122 1.74 -2.97 -22.45
C PRO A 122 0.91 -3.21 -21.17
N ARG A 123 1.25 -4.21 -20.34
CA ARG A 123 0.56 -4.52 -19.08
C ARG A 123 0.96 -3.60 -17.93
N LEU A 124 0.36 -2.42 -17.90
CA LEU A 124 0.51 -1.40 -16.85
C LEU A 124 -0.88 -0.93 -16.37
N TYR A 125 -0.94 -0.33 -15.18
CA TYR A 125 -2.14 0.34 -14.65
C TYR A 125 -3.39 -0.55 -14.66
N ASP A 126 -4.53 -0.11 -15.18
CA ASP A 126 -5.76 -0.90 -15.28
C ASP A 126 -5.63 -2.18 -16.12
N LYS A 127 -4.52 -2.34 -16.87
CA LYS A 127 -4.15 -3.54 -17.64
C LYS A 127 -2.91 -4.25 -17.06
N GLY A 128 -2.46 -3.85 -15.88
CA GLY A 128 -1.26 -4.36 -15.19
C GLY A 128 -1.32 -5.84 -14.86
N VAL A 129 -0.19 -6.42 -14.45
CA VAL A 129 -0.06 -7.88 -14.24
C VAL A 129 -1.05 -8.41 -13.21
N PHE A 130 -1.25 -7.67 -12.12
CA PHE A 130 -2.01 -8.10 -10.95
C PHE A 130 -3.50 -7.69 -10.97
N THR A 131 -4.08 -7.48 -12.15
CA THR A 131 -5.52 -7.24 -12.31
C THR A 131 -6.35 -8.30 -11.59
N GLY A 132 -7.36 -7.87 -10.84
CA GLY A 132 -8.23 -8.75 -10.05
C GLY A 132 -7.78 -8.95 -8.60
N LYS A 133 -6.54 -8.58 -8.25
CA LYS A 133 -6.04 -8.61 -6.87
C LYS A 133 -6.22 -7.25 -6.20
N LYS A 134 -6.57 -7.23 -4.91
CA LYS A 134 -6.70 -6.00 -4.10
C LYS A 134 -5.43 -5.75 -3.29
N CYS A 135 -5.12 -4.49 -3.04
CA CYS A 135 -3.99 -4.13 -2.19
C CYS A 135 -4.34 -2.99 -1.22
N LEU A 136 -3.89 -3.10 0.02
CA LEU A 136 -4.17 -2.17 1.10
C LEU A 136 -2.88 -1.73 1.80
N ILE A 137 -2.74 -0.42 2.00
CA ILE A 137 -1.72 0.14 2.89
C ILE A 137 -2.32 0.31 4.28
N SER A 138 -1.64 -0.25 5.29
CA SER A 138 -1.93 -0.06 6.70
C SER A 138 -0.73 0.62 7.36
N VAL A 139 -0.90 1.90 7.74
CA VAL A 139 0.23 2.75 8.14
C VAL A 139 0.03 3.40 9.51
N THR A 140 1.07 3.37 10.33
CA THR A 140 1.12 4.10 11.60
C THR A 140 1.93 5.39 11.45
N THR A 141 1.59 6.45 12.20
CA THR A 141 2.33 7.71 12.17
C THR A 141 2.73 8.19 13.57
N GLY A 142 3.77 9.01 13.64
CA GLY A 142 4.07 9.81 14.84
C GLY A 142 3.17 11.03 14.99
N GLY A 143 2.86 11.71 13.88
CA GLY A 143 2.04 12.93 13.86
C GLY A 143 0.53 12.68 14.00
N LEU A 144 -0.20 13.67 14.52
CA LEU A 144 -1.66 13.68 14.59
C LEU A 144 -2.32 13.79 13.21
N ASP A 145 -3.58 13.37 13.07
CA ASP A 145 -4.32 13.47 11.81
C ASP A 145 -4.38 14.90 11.26
N GLY A 146 -4.52 15.89 12.15
CA GLY A 146 -4.59 17.31 11.79
C GLY A 146 -3.35 17.84 11.05
N VAL A 147 -2.15 17.31 11.30
CA VAL A 147 -0.94 17.77 10.62
C VAL A 147 -0.83 17.25 9.20
N TYR A 148 -1.59 16.21 8.83
CA TYR A 148 -1.60 15.60 7.50
C TYR A 148 -2.79 16.01 6.61
N LEU A 149 -3.46 17.12 6.96
CA LEU A 149 -4.51 17.70 6.12
C LEU A 149 -3.90 18.46 4.93
N THR A 150 -4.71 18.81 3.92
CA THR A 150 -4.26 19.61 2.76
C THR A 150 -3.55 20.92 3.14
N ARG A 151 -3.92 21.51 4.28
CA ARG A 151 -3.27 22.71 4.84
C ARG A 151 -2.53 22.41 6.15
N GLY A 152 -2.27 21.14 6.43
CA GLY A 152 -1.56 20.69 7.60
C GLY A 152 -0.05 20.89 7.42
N LEU A 153 0.66 21.03 8.55
CA LEU A 153 2.09 21.30 8.59
C LEU A 153 2.92 20.27 7.80
N MET A 154 2.49 19.01 7.80
CA MET A 154 3.21 17.89 7.21
C MET A 154 2.74 17.56 5.79
N GLY A 155 1.82 18.35 5.22
CA GLY A 155 1.25 18.09 3.89
C GLY A 155 0.18 16.99 3.88
N ASN A 156 -0.55 16.86 2.77
CA ASN A 156 -1.69 15.95 2.68
C ASN A 156 -1.25 14.47 2.72
N ALA A 157 -1.84 13.68 3.63
CA ALA A 157 -1.59 12.24 3.76
C ALA A 157 -1.64 11.47 2.44
N SER A 158 -2.61 11.80 1.60
CA SER A 158 -2.82 11.12 0.34
C SER A 158 -1.77 11.45 -0.70
N GLN A 159 -1.26 12.68 -0.69
CA GLN A 159 -0.12 13.07 -1.54
C GLN A 159 1.15 12.33 -1.10
N ILE A 160 1.35 12.19 0.22
CA ILE A 160 2.47 11.46 0.82
C ILE A 160 2.48 9.99 0.36
N LEU A 161 1.33 9.31 0.37
CA LEU A 161 1.24 7.91 -0.06
C LEU A 161 1.00 7.72 -1.56
N TYR A 162 0.81 8.78 -2.35
CA TYR A 162 0.52 8.66 -3.78
C TYR A 162 1.57 7.86 -4.56
N PRO A 163 2.89 8.03 -4.32
CA PRO A 163 3.90 7.22 -5.01
C PRO A 163 3.73 5.71 -4.80
N LEU A 164 3.24 5.28 -3.63
CA LEU A 164 2.96 3.86 -3.36
C LEU A 164 1.63 3.43 -3.97
N ILE A 165 0.57 4.21 -3.75
CA ILE A 165 -0.78 3.86 -4.18
C ILE A 165 -0.88 3.84 -5.70
N HIS A 166 -0.35 4.87 -6.36
CA HIS A 166 -0.41 4.98 -7.82
C HIS A 166 0.83 4.39 -8.49
N GLY A 167 2.02 4.75 -8.01
CA GLY A 167 3.29 4.40 -8.66
C GLY A 167 3.76 2.96 -8.45
N LEU A 168 3.26 2.27 -7.42
CA LEU A 168 3.56 0.85 -7.17
C LEU A 168 2.30 0.01 -7.36
N ILE A 169 1.27 0.24 -6.55
CA ILE A 169 0.07 -0.61 -6.47
C ILE A 169 -0.71 -0.55 -7.79
N TYR A 170 -1.21 0.63 -8.17
CA TYR A 170 -2.00 0.76 -9.39
C TYR A 170 -1.16 0.48 -10.64
N PHE A 171 0.09 0.98 -10.69
CA PHE A 171 1.03 0.71 -11.80
C PHE A 171 1.19 -0.78 -12.13
N CYS A 172 1.28 -1.64 -11.11
CA CYS A 172 1.38 -3.10 -11.30
C CYS A 172 0.03 -3.80 -11.53
N GLY A 173 -1.09 -3.07 -11.50
CA GLY A 173 -2.44 -3.56 -11.82
C GLY A 173 -3.30 -3.98 -10.64
N PHE A 174 -2.84 -3.77 -9.41
CA PHE A 174 -3.68 -4.00 -8.24
C PHE A 174 -4.83 -2.99 -8.14
N GLN A 175 -5.94 -3.46 -7.59
CA GLN A 175 -7.03 -2.61 -7.12
C GLN A 175 -6.68 -2.03 -5.74
N ALA A 176 -6.27 -0.75 -5.69
CA ALA A 176 -5.90 -0.10 -4.44
C ALA A 176 -7.12 0.21 -3.56
N LEU A 177 -7.15 -0.32 -2.33
CA LEU A 177 -8.12 0.05 -1.30
C LEU A 177 -7.70 1.35 -0.59
N SER A 178 -8.64 2.01 0.09
CA SER A 178 -8.33 3.24 0.83
C SER A 178 -7.29 2.94 1.93
N PRO A 179 -6.17 3.68 2.07
CA PRO A 179 -5.21 3.38 3.12
C PRO A 179 -5.84 3.48 4.52
N GLU A 180 -5.49 2.55 5.41
CA GLU A 180 -5.81 2.65 6.83
C GLU A 180 -4.70 3.45 7.52
N TYR A 181 -5.08 4.54 8.19
CA TYR A 181 -4.13 5.38 8.92
C TYR A 181 -4.37 5.31 10.42
N PHE A 182 -3.32 4.95 11.14
CA PHE A 182 -3.26 4.91 12.59
C PHE A 182 -2.40 6.09 13.08
N TRP A 183 -3.08 7.19 13.40
CA TRP A 183 -2.43 8.45 13.72
C TRP A 183 -1.88 8.49 15.14
N ALA A 184 -0.64 8.94 15.31
CA ALA A 184 -0.05 9.26 16.62
C ALA A 184 -0.20 8.13 17.65
N VAL A 185 0.17 6.90 17.27
CA VAL A 185 -0.10 5.66 18.04
C VAL A 185 0.65 5.56 19.37
N ALA A 186 1.75 6.30 19.52
CA ALA A 186 2.53 6.34 20.75
C ALA A 186 1.85 7.12 21.89
N HIS A 187 0.88 8.00 21.57
CA HIS A 187 0.40 9.02 22.51
C HIS A 187 -0.77 8.60 23.42
N SER A 188 -1.46 7.49 23.13
CA SER A 188 -2.63 7.08 23.92
C SER A 188 -2.95 5.60 23.76
N GLU A 189 -3.05 4.89 24.88
CA GLU A 189 -3.48 3.49 24.94
C GLU A 189 -4.94 3.30 24.55
N GLU A 190 -5.84 4.15 25.08
CA GLU A 190 -7.26 4.14 24.70
C GLU A 190 -7.43 4.27 23.17
N LYS A 191 -6.62 5.14 22.55
CA LYS A 191 -6.60 5.32 21.11
C LYS A 191 -6.14 4.05 20.38
N ARG A 192 -5.10 3.37 20.87
CA ARG A 192 -4.64 2.08 20.33
C ARG A 192 -5.74 1.02 20.41
N ILE A 193 -6.43 0.89 21.54
CA ILE A 193 -7.56 -0.05 21.70
C ILE A 193 -8.67 0.25 20.68
N ASN A 194 -9.04 1.52 20.55
CA ASN A 194 -10.07 1.93 19.59
C ASN A 194 -9.66 1.67 18.14
N TYR A 195 -8.37 1.82 17.82
CA TYR A 195 -7.81 1.49 16.52
C TYR A 195 -7.87 -0.01 16.21
N LEU A 196 -7.52 -0.88 17.15
CA LEU A 196 -7.66 -2.33 16.95
C LEU A 196 -9.12 -2.73 16.70
N LYS A 197 -10.06 -2.14 17.45
CA LYS A 197 -11.50 -2.35 17.25
C LYS A 197 -11.98 -1.88 15.86
N SER A 198 -11.54 -0.70 15.40
CA SER A 198 -11.93 -0.22 14.06
C SER A 198 -11.29 -1.06 12.96
N TRP A 199 -10.06 -1.50 13.17
CA TRP A 199 -9.32 -2.35 12.24
C TRP A 199 -10.02 -3.71 12.06
N LYS A 200 -10.33 -4.41 13.16
CA LYS A 200 -11.11 -5.67 13.13
C LYS A 200 -12.42 -5.51 12.36
N ARG A 201 -13.19 -4.45 12.64
CA ARG A 201 -14.45 -4.16 11.94
C ARG A 201 -14.27 -3.96 10.43
N ARG A 202 -13.22 -3.22 10.02
CA ARG A 202 -12.93 -2.98 8.60
C ARG A 202 -12.55 -4.28 7.90
N LEU A 203 -11.61 -5.03 8.48
CA LEU A 203 -11.11 -6.29 7.93
C LEU A 203 -12.22 -7.33 7.75
N THR A 204 -13.17 -7.38 8.69
CA THR A 204 -14.37 -8.24 8.60
C THR A 204 -15.15 -8.03 7.29
N ASN A 205 -15.15 -6.81 6.74
CA ASN A 205 -15.94 -6.42 5.58
C ASN A 205 -15.08 -6.06 4.35
N ILE A 206 -13.76 -6.33 4.38
CA ILE A 206 -12.81 -5.80 3.39
C ILE A 206 -13.09 -6.28 1.96
N HIS A 207 -13.66 -7.47 1.81
CA HIS A 207 -13.99 -8.07 0.51
C HIS A 207 -15.01 -7.22 -0.27
N ASN A 208 -15.93 -6.56 0.43
CA ASN A 208 -16.96 -5.68 -0.14
C ASN A 208 -16.47 -4.24 -0.37
N GLU A 209 -15.22 -3.92 -0.02
CA GLU A 209 -14.73 -2.56 -0.20
C GLU A 209 -14.44 -2.28 -1.68
N GLU A 210 -15.03 -1.20 -2.18
CA GLU A 210 -14.77 -0.66 -3.51
C GLU A 210 -13.38 0.01 -3.55
N PRO A 211 -12.54 -0.29 -4.57
CA PRO A 211 -11.23 0.32 -4.69
C PRO A 211 -11.32 1.80 -5.07
N ILE A 212 -10.21 2.50 -4.84
CA ILE A 212 -10.00 3.86 -5.34
C ILE A 212 -10.11 3.84 -6.87
N GLN A 213 -10.86 4.81 -7.41
CA GLN A 213 -11.03 4.97 -8.85
C GLN A 213 -9.92 5.88 -9.38
N PHE A 214 -9.09 5.33 -10.27
CA PHE A 214 -8.07 6.09 -11.01
C PHE A 214 -8.54 6.33 -12.44
N ASN A 215 -7.85 7.23 -13.15
CA ASN A 215 -7.98 7.29 -14.60
C ASN A 215 -7.40 6.01 -15.21
N LYS A 216 -8.07 5.49 -16.24
CA LYS A 216 -7.63 4.32 -16.99
C LYS A 216 -6.73 4.73 -18.14
N ILE A 217 -5.95 3.81 -18.71
CA ILE A 217 -5.12 4.08 -19.90
C ILE A 217 -5.94 4.70 -21.04
N GLU A 218 -7.20 4.30 -21.22
CA GLU A 218 -8.10 4.85 -22.24
C GLU A 218 -8.48 6.33 -22.03
N ASP A 219 -8.26 6.89 -20.84
CA ASP A 219 -8.48 8.31 -20.53
C ASP A 219 -7.33 9.22 -20.99
N TYR A 220 -6.21 8.64 -21.45
CA TYR A 220 -5.01 9.35 -21.89
C TYR A 220 -4.90 9.37 -23.42
N GLU A 221 -4.21 10.36 -23.95
CA GLU A 221 -3.88 10.50 -25.36
C GLU A 221 -2.87 9.43 -25.80
N ASP A 222 -3.06 8.88 -26.99
CA ASP A 222 -2.14 7.90 -27.61
C ASP A 222 -1.01 8.61 -28.38
N ASN A 223 -0.42 9.64 -27.76
CA ASN A 223 0.64 10.47 -28.34
C ASN A 223 2.03 10.16 -27.76
N GLY A 224 2.14 9.08 -26.97
CA GLY A 224 3.37 8.67 -26.29
C GLY A 224 3.78 9.55 -25.09
N ARG A 225 3.00 10.59 -24.74
CA ARG A 225 3.32 11.51 -23.63
C ARG A 225 2.54 11.21 -22.35
N GLY A 226 1.46 10.42 -22.43
CA GLY A 226 0.63 10.10 -21.27
C GLY A 226 -0.15 11.32 -20.75
N GLU A 227 -0.58 12.20 -21.65
CA GLU A 227 -1.40 13.37 -21.32
C GLU A 227 -2.86 12.97 -21.20
N LEU A 228 -3.58 13.48 -20.20
CA LEU A 228 -5.03 13.23 -20.07
C LEU A 228 -5.79 13.87 -21.22
N LYS A 229 -6.81 13.18 -21.75
CA LYS A 229 -7.70 13.72 -22.77
C LYS A 229 -8.38 14.99 -22.31
N SER A 230 -8.57 15.94 -23.22
CA SER A 230 -9.26 17.20 -22.93
C SER A 230 -10.63 16.97 -22.27
N GLY A 231 -10.92 17.71 -21.20
CA GLY A 231 -12.16 17.56 -20.42
C GLY A 231 -12.14 16.45 -19.37
N LYS A 232 -11.11 15.58 -19.35
CA LYS A 232 -10.88 14.67 -18.22
C LYS A 232 -10.19 15.42 -17.08
N ILE A 233 -10.58 15.08 -15.85
CA ILE A 233 -9.90 15.55 -14.65
C ILE A 233 -9.14 14.37 -14.02
N THR A 234 -8.02 14.67 -13.39
CA THR A 234 -7.31 13.67 -12.58
C THR A 234 -8.25 13.19 -11.48
N ASN A 235 -8.57 11.91 -11.48
CA ASN A 235 -9.32 11.25 -10.43
C ASN A 235 -8.43 11.03 -9.20
N PHE A 236 -7.98 12.13 -8.61
CA PHE A 236 -7.26 12.12 -7.34
C PHE A 236 -8.21 12.46 -6.19
N GLN A 237 -9.34 11.75 -6.11
CA GLN A 237 -10.15 11.76 -4.89
C GLN A 237 -9.65 10.71 -3.90
N ILE A 238 -8.38 10.80 -3.51
CA ILE A 238 -7.96 10.32 -2.19
C ILE A 238 -8.20 11.45 -1.18
N LEU A 239 -9.34 12.13 -1.25
CA LEU A 239 -9.82 12.87 -0.09
C LEU A 239 -10.67 11.87 0.66
N GLY A 240 -10.10 11.31 1.75
CA GLY A 240 -10.78 10.31 2.55
C GLY A 240 -12.25 10.66 2.69
N LYS A 241 -13.15 9.81 2.18
CA LYS A 241 -14.60 10.04 2.23
C LYS A 241 -15.06 10.36 3.67
N ASP A 242 -14.29 9.90 4.66
CA ASP A 242 -14.46 10.22 6.08
C ASP A 242 -14.07 11.64 6.49
N PHE A 243 -13.11 12.29 5.82
CA PHE A 243 -12.77 13.69 6.06
C PHE A 243 -13.86 14.63 5.56
N GLU A 244 -14.36 14.42 4.33
CA GLU A 244 -15.51 15.19 3.84
C GLU A 244 -16.77 14.94 4.66
N ARG A 245 -17.03 13.68 5.06
CA ARG A 245 -18.12 13.35 6.01
C ARG A 245 -17.93 14.03 7.36
N ARG A 246 -16.71 14.08 7.92
CA ARG A 246 -16.41 14.78 9.19
C ARG A 246 -16.58 16.29 9.06
N ILE A 247 -16.14 16.91 7.97
CA ILE A 247 -16.37 18.34 7.69
C ILE A 247 -17.85 18.62 7.54
N ARG A 248 -18.59 17.81 6.76
CA ARG A 248 -20.06 17.94 6.61
C ARG A 248 -20.78 17.79 7.95
N ARG A 249 -20.37 16.84 8.80
CA ARG A 249 -20.92 16.64 10.16
C ARG A 249 -20.59 17.83 11.09
N LYS A 250 -19.35 18.36 11.08
CA LYS A 250 -18.96 19.56 11.85
C LYS A 250 -19.72 20.81 11.39
N LYS A 251 -19.88 21.02 10.08
CA LYS A 251 -20.69 22.12 9.51
C LYS A 251 -22.17 22.00 9.89
N LYS A 252 -22.76 20.79 9.85
CA LYS A 252 -24.14 20.54 10.32
C LYS A 252 -24.31 20.82 11.82
N LYS A 253 -23.36 20.40 12.68
CA LYS A 253 -23.39 20.70 14.13
C LYS A 253 -23.28 22.21 14.42
N LYS A 254 -22.41 22.95 13.73
CA LYS A 254 -22.31 24.42 13.85
C LYS A 254 -23.61 25.13 13.41
N LYS A 255 -24.22 24.71 12.30
CA LYS A 255 -25.52 25.26 11.85
C LYS A 255 -26.66 25.00 12.85
N LYS A 256 -26.72 23.80 13.47
CA LYS A 256 -27.72 23.49 14.51
C LYS A 256 -27.55 24.34 15.78
N ARG A 257 -26.31 24.66 16.18
CA ARG A 257 -26.04 25.54 17.35
C ARG A 257 -26.41 27.01 17.09
N LYS A 258 -26.26 27.49 15.85
CA LYS A 258 -26.65 28.86 15.46
C LYS A 258 -28.16 29.07 15.29
N LYS A 259 -28.95 27.99 15.14
CA LYS A 259 -30.43 28.05 15.05
C LYS A 259 -31.13 27.87 16.40
N LYS A 260 -30.38 27.61 17.48
CA LYS A 260 -30.88 27.41 18.86
C LYS A 260 -30.49 28.56 19.80
N LYS A 261 -29.82 29.58 19.27
CA LYS A 261 -29.61 30.90 19.88
C LYS A 261 -30.42 31.88 19.03
#